data_AF-A0A3C0Q3X5-F1
#
_entry.id   AF-A0A3C0Q3X5-F1
#
_cell.length_a   1.000
_cell.length_b   1.000
_cell.length_c   1.000
_cell.angle_alpha   90.00
_cell.angle_beta   90.00
_cell.angle_gamma   90.00
#
_symmetry.space_group_name_H-M   'P 1'
#
loop_
_entity.id
_entity.type
_entity.pdbx_description
1 polymer ?
#
loop_
_entity_poly.entity_id
_entity_poly.type
_entity_poly.pdbx_seq_one_letter_code
_entity_poly.pdbx_strand_id
1 'polypeptide(L)' 'MDGYVPNPYLVTIAVSLATFMEVLDTTITNVSLSHIAGELGASPEESTWVLTSYLVANAIILPISGWLADTIGRKR' A
#
# COMPACT_ATOMS: atom_id res chain seq x y z
N MET A 1 -20.62 -15.53 -26.63
CA MET A 1 -20.17 -14.86 -25.39
C MET A 1 -18.69 -15.14 -25.33
N ASP A 2 -17.89 -14.36 -26.05
CA ASP A 2 -16.50 -14.71 -26.33
C ASP A 2 -15.69 -14.63 -25.02
N GLY A 3 -15.04 -15.73 -24.69
CA GLY A 3 -14.18 -15.85 -23.51
C GLY A 3 -12.94 -15.01 -23.69
N TYR A 4 -12.99 -13.75 -23.24
CA TYR A 4 -11.79 -12.93 -23.09
C TYR A 4 -10.90 -13.60 -22.05
N VAL A 5 -9.81 -14.23 -22.50
CA VAL A 5 -8.76 -14.75 -21.63
C VAL A 5 -7.71 -13.64 -21.53
N PRO A 6 -7.58 -12.94 -20.38
CA PRO A 6 -6.57 -11.90 -20.23
C PRO A 6 -5.19 -12.51 -20.47
N ASN A 7 -4.30 -11.77 -21.13
CA ASN A 7 -2.92 -12.22 -21.29
C ASN A 7 -2.28 -12.34 -19.88
N PRO A 8 -1.90 -13.56 -19.45
CA PRO A 8 -1.42 -13.79 -18.07
C PRO A 8 -0.17 -12.98 -17.75
N TYR A 9 0.68 -12.68 -18.74
CA TYR A 9 1.86 -11.84 -18.55
C TYR A 9 1.49 -10.40 -18.19
N LEU A 10 0.42 -9.85 -18.79
CA LEU A 10 -0.04 -8.49 -18.47
C LEU A 10 -0.62 -8.42 -17.05
N VAL A 11 -1.36 -9.45 -16.63
CA VAL A 11 -1.90 -9.54 -15.25
C VAL A 11 -0.75 -9.64 -14.25
N THR A 12 0.24 -10.50 -14.50
CA THR A 12 1.41 -10.63 -13.63
C THR A 12 2.17 -9.32 -13.50
N ILE A 13 2.46 -8.63 -14.61
CA ILE A 13 3.16 -7.34 -14.57
C ILE A 13 2.35 -6.30 -13.79
N ALA A 14 1.03 -6.23 -14.01
CA ALA A 14 0.17 -5.29 -13.31
C ALA A 14 0.16 -5.53 -11.79
N VAL A 15 0.02 -6.78 -11.36
CA VAL A 15 0.03 -7.14 -9.94
C VAL A 15 1.42 -6.92 -9.32
N SER A 16 2.48 -7.30 -10.02
CA SER A 16 3.86 -7.06 -9.55
C SER A 16 4.17 -5.58 -9.38
N LEU A 17 3.73 -4.72 -10.30
CA LEU A 17 3.88 -3.27 -10.17
C LEU A 17 3.07 -2.71 -9.00
N ALA A 18 1.85 -3.21 -8.78
CA ALA A 18 1.05 -2.81 -7.63
C ALA A 18 1.74 -3.14 -6.30
N THR A 19 2.23 -4.38 -6.14
CA THR A 19 3.00 -4.78 -4.95
C THR A 19 4.30 -4.00 -4.79
N PHE A 20 4.98 -3.70 -5.89
CA PHE A 20 6.18 -2.86 -5.86
C PHE A 20 5.88 -1.44 -5.34
N MET A 21 4.81 -0.82 -5.83
CA MET A 21 4.40 0.52 -5.41
C MET A 21 4.04 0.59 -3.93
N GLU A 22 3.38 -0.44 -3.39
CA GLU A 22 3.06 -0.54 -1.97
C GLU A 22 4.32 -0.46 -1.08
N VAL A 23 5.36 -1.22 -1.46
CA VAL A 23 6.63 -1.21 -0.73
C VAL A 23 7.36 0.11 -0.93
N LEU A 24 7.31 0.68 -2.14
CA LEU A 24 7.94 1.96 -2.46
C LEU A 24 7.40 3.10 -1.57
N ASP A 25 6.09 3.20 -1.38
CA ASP A 25 5.48 4.22 -0.51
C ASP A 25 5.91 4.08 0.95
N THR A 26 6.02 2.85 1.45
CA THR A 26 6.53 2.56 2.79
C THR A 26 7.97 3.05 2.94
N THR A 27 8.83 2.80 1.94
CA THR A 27 10.23 3.24 1.98
C THR A 27 10.38 4.76 1.92
N ILE A 28 9.57 5.44 1.10
CA ILE A 28 9.56 6.90 1.02
C ILE A 28 9.22 7.49 2.38
N THR A 29 8.13 7.03 2.99
CA THR A 29 7.67 7.53 4.29
C THR A 29 8.74 7.35 5.36
N ASN A 30 9.38 6.17 5.42
CA ASN A 30 10.45 5.89 6.38
C ASN A 30 11.65 6.85 6.24
N VAL A 31 12.03 7.19 5.01
CA VAL A 31 13.17 8.09 4.76
C VAL A 31 12.80 9.54 5.01
N SER A 32 11.66 10.00 4.47
CA SER A 32 11.26 11.41 4.53
C SER A 32 10.77 11.84 5.92
N LEU A 33 10.27 10.92 6.74
CA LEU A 33 9.70 11.26 8.04
C LEU A 33 10.71 11.94 8.97
N SER A 34 11.97 11.48 8.96
CA SER A 34 13.03 12.10 9.77
C SER A 34 13.29 13.56 9.36
N HIS A 35 13.22 13.86 8.06
CA HIS A 35 13.37 15.21 7.54
C HIS A 35 12.17 16.08 7.89
N ILE A 36 10.94 15.59 7.66
CA ILE A 36 9.69 16.29 7.99
C ILE A 36 9.60 16.58 9.49
N ALA A 37 9.95 15.60 10.33
CA ALA A 37 9.97 15.76 11.79
C ALA A 37 10.98 16.82 12.25
N GLY A 38 12.17 16.83 11.64
CA GLY A 38 13.19 17.84 11.91
C GLY A 38 12.76 19.25 11.51
N GLU A 39 12.07 19.41 10.38
CA GLU A 39 11.53 20.70 9.93
C GLU A 39 10.37 21.21 10.81
N LEU A 40 9.52 20.30 11.30
CA LEU A 40 8.38 20.64 12.16
C LEU A 40 8.75 20.80 13.64
N GLY A 41 10.00 20.51 14.03
CA GLY A 41 10.42 20.46 15.43
C GLY A 41 9.69 19.39 16.24
N ALA A 42 9.19 18.33 15.57
CA ALA A 42 8.45 17.24 16.20
C ALA A 42 9.39 16.41 17.08
N SER A 43 8.87 15.94 18.22
CA SER A 43 9.64 15.07 19.10
C SER A 43 9.95 13.71 18.44
N PRO A 44 11.03 13.03 18.87
CA PRO A 44 11.33 11.67 18.42
C PRO A 44 10.20 10.67 18.70
N GLU A 45 9.44 10.92 19.77
CA GLU A 45 8.30 10.10 20.18
C GLU A 45 7.13 10.25 19.22
N GLU A 46 6.76 11.48 18.84
CA GLU A 46 5.74 11.75 17.83
C GLU A 46 6.11 11.14 16.47
N SER A 47 7.38 11.26 16.08
CA SER A 47 7.88 10.68 14.83
C SER A 47 7.79 9.15 14.83
N THR A 48 8.08 8.50 15.96
CA THR A 48 7.97 7.04 16.09
C THR A 48 6.52 6.58 15.93
N TRP A 49 5.58 7.29 16.54
CA TRP A 49 4.15 6.97 16.46
C TRP A 49 3.55 7.14 15.06
N VAL A 50 4.15 7.97 14.19
CA VAL A 50 3.74 8.07 12.78
C VAL A 50 3.96 6.76 12.04
N LEU A 51 5.14 6.14 12.16
CA LEU A 51 5.43 4.86 11.52
C LEU A 51 4.58 3.73 12.10
N THR A 52 4.42 3.69 13.42
CA THR A 52 3.56 2.70 14.06
C THR A 52 2.11 2.81 13.58
N SER A 53 1.58 4.04 13.47
CA SER A 53 0.22 4.27 12.99
C SER A 53 0.05 3.89 11.51
N TYR A 54 1.06 4.13 10.68
CA TYR A 54 1.09 3.68 9.29
C TYR A 54 0.99 2.15 9.19
N LEU A 55 1.77 1.41 9.99
CA LEU A 55 1.72 -0.05 10.01
C LEU A 55 0.35 -0.58 10.49
N VAL A 56 -0.24 0.04 11.51
CA VAL A 56 -1.58 -0.31 11.99
C VAL A 56 -2.63 -0.06 10.90
N ALA A 57 -2.53 1.07 10.19
CA ALA A 57 -3.42 1.38 9.08
C ALA A 57 -3.30 0.33 7.96
N ASN A 58 -2.08 -0.04 7.55
CA ASN A 58 -1.87 -1.10 6.56
C ASN A 58 -2.42 -2.45 7.01
N ALA A 59 -2.22 -2.81 8.28
CA ALA A 59 -2.75 -4.06 8.83
C ALA A 59 -4.29 -4.15 8.76
N ILE A 60 -4.98 -3.00 8.76
CA ILE A 60 -6.44 -2.92 8.62
C ILE A 60 -6.85 -2.84 7.14
N ILE A 61 -6.20 -1.98 6.36
CA ILE A 61 -6.56 -1.70 4.96
C ILE A 61 -6.32 -2.91 4.05
N LEU A 62 -5.23 -3.66 4.23
CA LEU A 62 -4.90 -4.78 3.34
C LEU A 62 -5.96 -5.89 3.36
N PRO A 63 -6.42 -6.41 4.53
CA PRO A 63 -7.52 -7.37 4.58
C PRO A 63 -8.83 -6.82 4.02
N ILE A 64 -9.15 -5.55 4.32
CA ILE A 64 -10.35 -4.88 3.82
C ILE A 64 -10.30 -4.80 2.29
N SER A 65 -9.15 -4.46 1.72
CA SER A 65 -8.96 -4.37 0.27
C SER A 65 -9.15 -5.73 -0.39
N GLY A 66 -8.65 -6.81 0.22
CA GLY A 66 -8.91 -8.18 -0.24
C GLY A 66 -10.39 -8.55 -0.20
N TRP A 67 -11.06 -8.28 0.92
CA TRP A 67 -12.50 -8.49 1.05
C TRP A 67 -13.32 -7.66 0.06
N LEU A 68 -12.92 -6.41 -0.19
CA LEU A 68 -13.56 -5.51 -1.13
C LEU A 68 -13.34 -5.96 -2.58
N ALA A 69 -12.16 -6.44 -2.92
CA ALA A 69 -11.87 -7.05 -4.21
C ALA A 69 -12.75 -8.28 -4.46
N ASP A 70 -12.97 -9.12 -3.45
CA ASP A 70 -13.86 -10.26 -3.55
C ASP A 70 -15.35 -9.89 -3.65
N THR A 71 -15.75 -8.80 -2.99
CA THR A 71 -17.15 -8.37 -2.88
C THR A 71 -17.59 -7.49 -4.04
N ILE A 72 -16.75 -6.56 -4.50
CA ILE A 72 -17.03 -5.61 -5.59
C ILE A 72 -16.37 -6.04 -6.91
N GLY A 73 -15.16 -6.60 -6.85
CA GLY A 73 -14.35 -6.96 -8.02
C GLY A 73 -14.75 -8.26 -8.70
N ARG A 74 -15.72 -9.01 -8.17
CA ARG A 74 -16.31 -10.17 -8.85
C ARG A 74 -17.23 -9.75 -9.98
N LYS A 75 -16.64 -9.22 -11.06
CA LYS A 75 -17.24 -9.38 -12.39
C LYS A 75 -16.97 -10.81 -12.83
N ARG A 76 -18.04 -11.61 -12.89
CA ARG A 76 -18.09 -12.76 -13.81
C ARG A 76 -17.83 -12.29 -15.23
#